data_AF-A0AAN6VFE4-F1
#
_entry.id   AF-A0AAN6VFE4-F1
#
_cell.length_a   1.000
_cell.length_b   1.000
_cell.length_c   1.000
_cell.angle_alpha   90.00
_cell.angle_beta   90.00
_cell.angle_gamma   90.00
#
_symmetry.space_group_name_H-M   'P 1'
#
loop_
_entity.id
_entity.type
_entity.pdbx_description
1 polymer ?
#
loop_
_entity_poly.entity_id
_entity_poly.type
_entity_poly.pdbx_seq_one_letter_code
_entity_poly.pdbx_strand_id
1 'polypeptide(L)'
;MSRADETRASAVALAIILCPLIAAVAVALRIYTRVFLIGARFLEDYCIVFAMVSSVAMSVFMGISVLNGFGRHIETVSSEELIQQGKYARISVILFEKYLCYGLIVVLVVQSLTLCGIHLGLCTPFHALWTPNVPGATCLNRTTVYYVQLSLTIATDFIVLVVPLFILRHLSLP
;
A
#
# COMPACT_ATOMS: atom_id res chain seq x y z
N MET A 1 11.44 40.82 -9.05
CA MET A 1 11.61 39.38 -8.78
C MET A 1 11.44 38.66 -10.10
N SER A 2 12.44 37.93 -10.57
CA SER A 2 12.35 37.19 -11.83
C SER A 2 11.46 35.97 -11.63
N ARG A 3 10.66 35.59 -12.63
CA ARG A 3 9.86 34.34 -12.63
C ARG A 3 10.73 33.08 -12.49
N ALA A 4 12.05 33.19 -12.68
CA ALA A 4 13.02 32.14 -12.40
C ALA A 4 13.30 31.93 -10.89
N ASP A 5 13.07 32.95 -10.05
CA ASP A 5 13.33 32.89 -8.61
C ASP A 5 12.21 32.15 -7.85
N GLU A 6 11.02 32.04 -8.45
CA GLU A 6 9.84 31.37 -7.88
C GLU A 6 9.87 29.86 -8.15
N THR A 7 10.84 29.16 -7.54
CA THR A 7 10.99 27.71 -7.71
C THR A 7 10.30 26.96 -6.56
N ARG A 8 9.44 25.97 -6.87
CA ARG A 8 8.81 25.11 -5.83
C ARG A 8 9.75 24.00 -5.33
N ALA A 9 10.91 23.85 -5.98
CA ALA A 9 11.90 22.81 -5.69
C ALA A 9 12.39 22.82 -4.23
N SER A 10 12.59 24.00 -3.63
CA SER A 10 13.05 24.14 -2.23
C SER A 10 12.01 23.61 -1.23
N ALA A 11 10.73 23.94 -1.43
CA ALA A 11 9.64 23.44 -0.61
C ALA A 11 9.48 21.91 -0.74
N VAL A 12 9.63 21.38 -1.95
CA VAL A 12 9.58 19.92 -2.20
C VAL A 12 10.77 19.21 -1.54
N ALA A 13 11.99 19.74 -1.67
CA ALA A 13 13.19 19.19 -1.02
C ALA A 13 13.06 19.14 0.51
N LEU A 14 12.48 20.18 1.11
CA LEU A 14 12.21 20.22 2.54
C LEU A 14 11.23 19.11 2.97
N ALA A 15 10.14 18.92 2.21
CA ALA A 15 9.14 17.88 2.49
C ALA A 15 9.72 16.46 2.36
N ILE A 16 10.59 16.24 1.37
CA ILE A 16 11.26 14.94 1.13
C ILE A 16 12.08 14.48 2.34
N ILE A 17 12.66 15.41 3.11
CA ILE A 17 13.50 15.11 4.27
C ILE A 17 12.67 15.07 5.55
N LEU A 18 11.83 16.08 5.78
CA LEU A 18 11.08 16.21 7.04
C LEU A 18 10.03 15.10 7.22
N CYS A 19 9.28 14.77 6.16
CA CYS A 19 8.17 13.81 6.26
C CYS A 19 8.63 12.40 6.67
N PRO A 20 9.63 11.78 6.00
CA PRO A 20 10.15 10.48 6.44
C PRO A 20 10.88 10.57 7.78
N LEU A 21 11.52 11.69 8.13
CA LEU A 21 12.14 11.83 9.45
C LEU A 21 11.09 11.73 10.58
N ILE A 22 9.96 12.44 10.42
CA ILE A 22 8.84 12.39 11.38
C ILE A 22 8.25 10.98 11.43
N ALA A 23 8.04 10.35 10.26
CA ALA A 23 7.56 8.97 10.19
C ALA A 23 8.53 7.99 10.89
N ALA A 24 9.83 8.15 10.72
CA ALA A 24 10.86 7.32 11.35
C ALA A 24 10.75 7.37 12.87
N VAL A 25 10.63 8.57 13.44
CA VAL A 25 10.50 8.78 14.88
C VAL A 25 9.22 8.14 15.40
N ALA A 26 8.09 8.37 14.72
CA ALA A 26 6.81 7.78 15.11
C ALA A 26 6.84 6.24 15.08
N VAL A 27 7.41 5.65 14.03
CA VAL A 27 7.56 4.19 13.90
C VAL A 27 8.52 3.63 14.95
N ALA A 28 9.66 4.29 15.19
CA ALA A 28 10.62 3.87 16.21
C ALA A 28 9.99 3.87 17.61
N LEU A 29 9.23 4.91 17.95
CA LEU A 29 8.49 4.98 19.22
C LEU A 29 7.44 3.85 19.33
N ARG A 30 6.72 3.56 18.24
CA ARG A 30 5.75 2.47 18.22
C ARG A 30 6.40 1.11 18.43
N ILE A 31 7.52 0.85 17.76
CA ILE A 31 8.28 -0.40 17.94
C ILE A 31 8.82 -0.49 19.37
N TYR A 32 9.35 0.61 19.91
CA TYR A 32 9.86 0.63 21.28
C TYR A 32 8.77 0.27 22.30
N THR A 33 7.59 0.89 22.19
CA THR A 33 6.47 0.62 23.09
C THR A 33 5.97 -0.82 22.96
N ARG A 34 5.83 -1.35 21.75
CA ARG A 34 5.30 -2.70 21.52
C ARG A 34 6.29 -3.79 21.91
N VAL A 35 7.56 -3.64 21.57
CA VAL A 35 8.60 -4.65 21.81
C VAL A 35 9.08 -4.65 23.25
N PHE A 36 9.29 -3.48 23.86
CA PHE A 36 9.93 -3.40 25.18
C PHE A 36 8.96 -3.15 26.32
N LEU A 37 7.88 -2.37 26.14
CA LEU A 37 6.91 -2.15 27.21
C LEU A 37 5.82 -3.22 27.25
N ILE A 38 5.31 -3.65 26.09
CA ILE A 38 4.17 -4.60 26.01
C ILE A 38 4.66 -6.04 25.83
N GLY A 39 5.82 -6.26 25.21
CA GLY A 39 6.40 -7.60 25.00
C GLY A 39 5.64 -8.46 23.98
N ALA A 40 4.76 -7.88 23.16
CA ALA A 40 3.97 -8.60 22.18
C ALA A 40 4.46 -8.28 20.75
N ARG A 41 4.94 -9.29 20.03
CA ARG A 41 5.39 -9.16 18.63
C ARG A 41 4.34 -9.73 17.69
N PHE A 42 3.73 -8.89 16.86
CA PHE A 42 2.74 -9.31 15.87
C PHE A 42 3.27 -9.11 14.45
N LEU A 43 2.68 -9.82 13.47
CA LEU A 43 3.02 -9.65 12.04
C LEU A 43 2.87 -8.20 11.55
N GLU A 44 1.97 -7.44 12.19
CA GLU A 44 1.72 -6.02 11.91
C GLU A 44 2.97 -5.14 12.06
N ASP A 45 3.88 -5.47 12.99
CA ASP A 45 5.08 -4.69 13.25
C ASP A 45 6.13 -4.83 12.12
N TYR A 46 6.10 -5.92 11.36
CA TYR A 46 6.93 -6.06 10.16
C TYR A 46 6.37 -5.26 8.99
N CYS A 47 5.05 -5.20 8.85
CA CYS A 47 4.39 -4.41 7.80
C CYS A 47 4.71 -2.92 7.93
N ILE A 48 4.74 -2.38 9.16
CA ILE A 48 5.03 -0.96 9.39
C ILE A 48 6.51 -0.62 9.13
N VAL A 49 7.44 -1.52 9.48
CA VAL A 49 8.87 -1.35 9.17
C VAL A 49 9.10 -1.39 7.65
N PHE A 50 8.46 -2.33 6.96
CA PHE A 50 8.53 -2.42 5.51
C PHE A 50 7.98 -1.15 4.84
N ALA A 51 6.83 -0.65 5.31
CA ALA A 51 6.24 0.60 4.82
C ALA A 51 7.16 1.81 5.05
N MET A 52 7.88 1.84 6.18
CA MET A 52 8.84 2.89 6.48
C MET A 52 10.04 2.86 5.52
N VAL A 53 10.61 1.67 5.28
CA VAL A 53 11.72 1.50 4.33
C VAL A 53 11.32 1.90 2.92
N SER A 54 10.13 1.49 2.47
CA SER A 54 9.63 1.87 1.14
C SER A 54 9.36 3.38 1.04
N SER A 55 8.85 4.02 2.10
CA SER A 55 8.69 5.46 2.16
C SER A 55 10.01 6.22 2.02
N VAL A 56 11.07 5.76 2.71
CA VAL A 56 12.41 6.37 2.59
C VAL A 56 12.97 6.19 1.19
N ALA A 57 12.84 4.99 0.60
CA ALA A 57 13.29 4.74 -0.77
C ALA A 57 12.60 5.68 -1.77
N MET A 58 11.29 5.90 -1.62
CA MET A 58 10.52 6.84 -2.44
C MET A 58 11.02 8.27 -2.30
N SER A 59 11.27 8.74 -1.07
CA SER A 59 11.84 10.06 -0.81
C SER A 59 13.19 10.25 -1.52
N VAL A 60 14.06 9.23 -1.54
CA VAL A 60 15.37 9.30 -2.20
C VAL A 60 15.22 9.47 -3.73
N PHE A 61 14.39 8.66 -4.38
CA PHE A 61 14.17 8.80 -5.83
C PHE A 61 13.55 10.15 -6.20
N MET A 62 12.66 10.67 -5.37
CA MET A 62 12.07 11.99 -5.57
C MET A 62 13.11 13.10 -5.37
N GLY A 63 14.03 12.95 -4.41
CA GLY A 63 15.18 13.85 -4.23
C GLY A 63 16.07 13.90 -5.47
N ILE A 64 16.39 12.75 -6.06
CA ILE A 64 17.13 12.67 -7.33
C ILE A 64 16.37 13.39 -8.45
N SER A 65 15.04 13.28 -8.46
CA SER A 65 14.20 13.94 -9.46
C SER A 65 14.25 15.48 -9.34
N VAL A 66 14.26 16.02 -8.11
CA VAL A 66 14.43 17.46 -7.83
C VAL A 66 15.79 17.97 -8.29
N LEU A 67 16.86 17.20 -8.06
CA LEU A 67 18.21 17.57 -8.50
C LEU A 67 18.33 17.64 -10.03
N ASN A 68 17.54 16.86 -10.76
CA ASN A 68 17.48 16.92 -12.22
C ASN A 68 16.53 18.03 -12.73
N GLY A 69 16.05 18.92 -11.85
CA GLY A 69 15.29 20.13 -12.19
C GLY A 69 13.79 20.06 -11.90
N PHE A 70 13.29 19.02 -11.21
CA PHE A 70 11.88 18.92 -10.85
C PHE A 70 11.48 20.08 -9.91
N GLY A 71 10.40 20.77 -10.24
CA GLY A 71 9.91 21.95 -9.50
C GLY A 71 10.37 23.31 -10.04
N ARG A 72 11.17 23.33 -11.13
CA ARG A 72 11.48 24.52 -11.94
C ARG A 72 10.41 24.72 -13.03
N HIS A 73 10.26 25.95 -13.51
CA HIS A 73 9.35 26.25 -14.61
C HIS A 73 9.79 25.55 -15.90
N ILE A 74 8.86 24.95 -16.64
CA ILE A 74 9.13 24.15 -17.84
C ILE A 74 9.94 24.90 -18.92
N GLU A 75 9.76 26.23 -19.00
CA GLU A 75 10.45 27.12 -19.92
C GLU A 75 11.96 27.26 -19.61
N THR A 76 12.38 26.94 -18.38
CA THR A 76 13.75 27.10 -17.89
C THR A 76 14.55 25.79 -17.82
N VAL A 77 13.92 24.68 -18.20
CA VAL A 77 14.47 23.33 -18.08
C VAL A 77 14.92 22.86 -19.46
N SER A 78 16.14 22.34 -19.56
CA SER A 78 16.66 21.78 -20.82
C SER A 78 15.83 20.57 -21.26
N SER A 79 15.71 20.32 -22.57
CA SER A 79 15.01 19.13 -23.09
C SER A 79 15.59 17.82 -22.55
N GLU A 80 16.89 17.77 -22.28
CA GLU A 80 17.56 16.61 -21.65
C GLU A 80 17.13 16.42 -20.20
N GLU A 81 17.12 17.51 -19.41
CA GLU A 81 16.65 17.49 -18.02
C GLU A 81 15.17 17.09 -17.94
N LEU A 82 14.35 17.51 -18.90
CA LEU A 82 12.92 17.16 -18.95
C LEU A 82 12.70 15.65 -19.16
N ILE A 83 13.47 15.03 -20.07
CA ILE A 83 13.44 13.57 -20.31
C ILE A 83 13.93 12.83 -19.06
N GLN A 84 15.01 13.34 -18.44
CA GLN A 84 15.61 12.75 -17.26
C GLN A 84 14.64 12.77 -16.07
N GLN A 85 14.00 13.91 -15.81
CA GLN A 85 12.95 14.06 -14.78
C GLN A 85 11.79 13.10 -15.01
N GLY A 86 11.29 13.03 -16.25
CA GLY A 86 10.19 12.12 -16.59
C GLY A 86 10.54 10.66 -16.33
N LYS A 87 11.79 10.25 -16.59
CA LYS A 87 12.27 8.90 -16.34
C LYS A 87 12.32 8.58 -14.84
N TYR A 88 12.92 9.45 -14.02
CA TYR A 88 13.02 9.23 -12.58
C TYR A 88 11.66 9.30 -11.87
N ALA A 89 10.81 10.26 -12.24
CA ALA A 89 9.45 10.36 -11.70
C ALA A 89 8.61 9.12 -12.03
N ARG A 90 8.68 8.62 -13.27
CA ARG A 90 8.01 7.37 -13.66
C ARG A 90 8.56 6.17 -12.89
N ILE A 91 9.89 6.05 -12.75
CA ILE A 91 10.50 4.93 -12.02
C ILE A 91 10.05 4.93 -10.55
N SER A 92 10.06 6.09 -9.87
CA SER A 92 9.61 6.16 -8.47
C SER A 92 8.14 5.77 -8.31
N VAL A 93 7.25 6.34 -9.12
CA VAL A 93 5.80 6.13 -8.95
C VAL A 93 5.40 4.70 -9.32
N ILE A 94 5.88 4.19 -10.46
CA ILE A 94 5.51 2.87 -10.96
C ILE A 94 5.99 1.74 -10.04
N LEU A 95 7.15 1.87 -9.39
CA LEU A 95 7.62 0.86 -8.45
C LEU A 95 6.66 0.73 -7.27
N PHE A 96 6.26 1.84 -6.66
CA PHE A 96 5.31 1.85 -5.54
C PHE A 96 3.94 1.27 -5.93
N GLU A 97 3.40 1.69 -7.08
CA GLU A 97 2.14 1.14 -7.61
C GLU A 97 2.22 -0.36 -7.85
N LYS A 98 3.33 -0.84 -8.43
CA LYS A 98 3.56 -2.28 -8.65
C LYS A 98 3.58 -3.04 -7.34
N TYR A 99 4.30 -2.56 -6.32
CA TYR A 99 4.34 -3.22 -5.02
C TYR A 99 2.96 -3.25 -4.34
N LEU A 100 2.18 -2.17 -4.43
CA LEU A 100 0.81 -2.14 -3.93
C LEU A 100 -0.08 -3.14 -4.68
N CYS A 101 -0.02 -3.16 -6.01
CA CYS A 101 -0.78 -4.11 -6.83
C CYS A 101 -0.39 -5.56 -6.52
N TYR A 102 0.90 -5.87 -6.41
CA TYR A 102 1.35 -7.21 -6.04
C TYR A 102 0.90 -7.60 -4.63
N GLY A 103 0.96 -6.67 -3.66
CA GLY A 103 0.46 -6.88 -2.31
C GLY A 103 -1.05 -7.21 -2.30
N LEU A 104 -1.85 -6.43 -3.04
CA LEU A 104 -3.29 -6.66 -3.17
C LEU A 104 -3.59 -8.01 -3.84
N ILE A 105 -2.86 -8.36 -4.91
CA ILE A 105 -3.00 -9.66 -5.58
C ILE A 105 -2.74 -10.80 -4.58
N VAL A 106 -1.67 -10.71 -3.79
CA VAL A 106 -1.35 -11.74 -2.77
C VAL A 106 -2.48 -11.84 -1.73
N VAL A 107 -2.99 -10.73 -1.22
CA VAL A 107 -4.10 -10.72 -0.26
C VAL A 107 -5.35 -11.37 -0.85
N LEU A 108 -5.72 -11.02 -2.09
CA LEU A 108 -6.88 -11.59 -2.79
C LEU A 108 -6.73 -13.10 -3.00
N VAL A 109 -5.53 -13.56 -3.37
CA VAL A 109 -5.24 -14.99 -3.54
C VAL A 109 -5.35 -15.73 -2.21
N VAL A 110 -4.75 -15.22 -1.14
CA VAL A 110 -4.81 -15.84 0.19
C VAL A 110 -6.24 -15.91 0.73
N GLN A 111 -7.01 -14.84 0.59
CA GLN A 111 -8.43 -14.81 0.95
C GLN A 111 -9.23 -15.86 0.16
N SER A 112 -9.02 -15.95 -1.15
CA SER A 112 -9.69 -16.93 -2.01
C SER A 112 -9.37 -18.37 -1.63
N LEU A 113 -8.09 -18.66 -1.34
CA LEU A 113 -7.65 -20.00 -0.93
C LEU A 113 -8.22 -20.40 0.43
N THR A 114 -8.21 -19.49 1.40
CA THR A 114 -8.74 -19.74 2.75
C THR A 114 -10.25 -20.03 2.70
N LEU A 115 -10.99 -19.23 1.93
CA LEU A 115 -12.43 -19.42 1.75
C LEU A 115 -12.73 -20.70 0.98
N CYS A 116 -11.97 -21.01 -0.07
CA CYS A 116 -12.10 -22.27 -0.80
C CYS A 116 -11.97 -23.47 0.16
N GLY A 117 -10.95 -23.46 1.03
CA GLY A 117 -10.78 -24.49 2.06
C GLY A 117 -11.96 -24.60 3.03
N ILE A 118 -12.49 -23.46 3.51
CA ILE A 118 -13.66 -23.44 4.41
C ILE A 118 -14.91 -23.98 3.73
N HIS A 119 -15.13 -23.67 2.45
CA HIS A 119 -16.28 -24.17 1.69
C HIS A 119 -16.17 -25.68 1.40
N LEU A 120 -14.97 -26.15 1.07
CA LEU A 120 -14.70 -27.59 0.91
C LEU A 120 -14.82 -28.36 2.23
N GLY A 121 -14.51 -27.70 3.35
CA GLY A 121 -14.57 -28.27 4.71
C GLY A 121 -15.78 -27.83 5.52
N LEU A 122 -16.86 -27.33 4.91
CA LEU A 122 -17.97 -26.71 5.63
C LEU A 122 -18.65 -27.67 6.62
N CYS A 123 -18.68 -28.95 6.27
CA CYS A 123 -19.15 -30.03 7.12
C CYS A 123 -18.14 -31.18 7.12
N THR A 124 -17.90 -31.77 8.29
CA THR A 124 -17.21 -33.06 8.41
C THR A 124 -18.24 -34.11 8.82
N PRO A 125 -18.58 -35.09 7.97
CA PRO A 125 -18.14 -35.32 6.59
C PRO A 125 -18.82 -34.41 5.55
N PHE A 126 -18.15 -34.17 4.40
CA PHE A 126 -18.60 -33.22 3.36
C PHE A 126 -20.01 -33.51 2.82
N HIS A 127 -20.42 -34.78 2.79
CA HIS A 127 -21.75 -35.17 2.30
C HIS A 127 -22.92 -34.69 3.15
N ALA A 128 -22.67 -34.36 4.42
CA ALA A 128 -23.67 -33.77 5.30
C ALA A 128 -24.14 -32.38 4.82
N LEU A 129 -23.46 -31.78 3.84
CA LEU A 129 -23.89 -30.53 3.21
C LEU A 129 -25.23 -30.67 2.45
N TRP A 130 -25.46 -31.80 1.78
CA TRP A 130 -26.66 -32.02 0.94
C TRP A 130 -27.64 -33.03 1.52
N THR A 131 -27.23 -33.87 2.47
CA THR A 131 -28.12 -34.78 3.20
C THR A 131 -28.40 -34.22 4.61
N PRO A 132 -29.61 -33.71 4.88
CA PRO A 132 -29.98 -33.27 6.23
C PRO A 132 -29.91 -34.46 7.22
N ASN A 133 -29.48 -34.18 8.45
CA ASN A 133 -29.51 -35.12 9.59
C ASN A 133 -28.58 -36.35 9.49
N VAL A 134 -27.35 -36.19 9.01
CA VAL A 134 -26.31 -37.24 9.15
C VAL A 134 -25.90 -37.35 10.62
N PRO A 135 -26.01 -38.53 11.26
CA PRO A 135 -25.66 -38.70 12.66
C PRO A 135 -24.16 -38.45 12.90
N GLY A 136 -23.85 -37.56 13.84
CA GLY A 136 -22.47 -37.19 14.19
C GLY A 136 -21.81 -36.18 13.25
N ALA A 137 -22.53 -35.64 12.26
CA ALA A 137 -22.00 -34.59 11.41
C ALA A 137 -21.91 -33.24 12.16
N THR A 138 -20.74 -32.61 12.09
CA THR A 138 -20.51 -31.26 12.58
C THR A 138 -20.36 -30.33 11.39
N CYS A 139 -21.20 -29.29 11.34
CA CYS A 139 -21.22 -28.30 10.26
C CYS A 139 -20.97 -26.91 10.82
N LEU A 140 -20.20 -26.11 10.08
CA LEU A 140 -20.03 -24.70 10.35
C LEU A 140 -21.29 -23.92 9.92
N ASN A 141 -21.63 -22.85 10.64
CA ASN A 141 -22.83 -22.06 10.33
C ASN A 141 -22.69 -21.40 8.95
N ARG A 142 -23.45 -21.90 7.98
CA ARG A 142 -23.44 -21.43 6.59
C ARG A 142 -23.67 -19.93 6.47
N THR A 143 -24.57 -19.39 7.29
CA THR A 143 -24.93 -17.97 7.31
C THR A 143 -23.76 -17.12 7.78
N THR A 144 -23.07 -17.55 8.84
CA THR A 144 -21.88 -16.86 9.36
C THR A 144 -20.74 -16.86 8.34
N VAL A 145 -20.45 -18.02 7.73
CA VAL A 145 -19.38 -18.14 6.72
C VAL A 145 -19.67 -17.24 5.51
N TYR A 146 -20.91 -17.22 5.05
CA TYR A 146 -21.32 -16.38 3.93
C TYR A 146 -21.20 -14.88 4.24
N TYR A 147 -21.66 -14.44 5.41
CA TYR A 147 -21.53 -13.03 5.80
C TYR A 147 -20.06 -12.60 5.94
N VAL A 148 -19.20 -13.45 6.49
CA VAL A 148 -17.75 -13.17 6.60
C VAL A 148 -17.14 -13.03 5.21
N GLN A 149 -17.44 -13.94 4.30
CA GLN A 149 -16.96 -13.89 2.92
C GLN A 149 -17.40 -12.61 2.22
N LEU A 150 -18.69 -12.28 2.28
CA LEU A 150 -19.24 -11.07 1.67
C LEU A 150 -18.56 -9.81 2.21
N SER A 151 -18.36 -9.75 3.53
CA SER A 151 -17.72 -8.61 4.19
C SER A 151 -16.28 -8.41 3.74
N LEU A 152 -15.50 -9.50 3.67
CA LEU A 152 -14.11 -9.44 3.23
C LEU A 152 -13.99 -9.02 1.77
N THR A 153 -14.86 -9.53 0.89
CA THR A 153 -14.86 -9.15 -0.54
C THR A 153 -15.22 -7.68 -0.73
N ILE A 154 -16.28 -7.20 -0.07
CA ILE A 154 -16.67 -5.78 -0.16
C ILE A 154 -15.54 -4.88 0.34
N ALA A 155 -14.90 -5.25 1.45
CA ALA A 155 -13.76 -4.49 1.98
C ALA A 155 -12.60 -4.42 0.98
N THR A 156 -12.24 -5.55 0.34
CA THR A 156 -11.18 -5.56 -0.68
C THR A 156 -11.54 -4.76 -1.93
N ASP A 157 -12.82 -4.76 -2.34
CA ASP A 157 -13.28 -4.00 -3.50
C ASP A 157 -13.13 -2.49 -3.28
N PHE A 158 -13.51 -2.00 -2.09
CA PHE A 158 -13.30 -0.60 -1.73
C PHE A 158 -11.81 -0.22 -1.74
N ILE A 159 -10.94 -1.10 -1.22
CA ILE A 159 -9.49 -0.87 -1.23
C ILE A 159 -8.99 -0.75 -2.67
N VAL A 160 -9.38 -1.67 -3.56
CA VAL A 160 -8.98 -1.66 -4.97
C VAL A 160 -9.47 -0.40 -5.69
N LEU A 161 -10.65 0.11 -5.34
CA LEU A 161 -11.18 1.35 -5.94
C LEU A 161 -10.45 2.61 -5.46
N VAL A 162 -10.08 2.67 -4.17
CA VAL A 162 -9.43 3.85 -3.58
C VAL A 162 -7.98 3.99 -4.04
N VAL A 163 -7.28 2.88 -4.27
CA VAL A 163 -5.87 2.86 -4.69
C VAL A 163 -5.58 3.72 -5.93
N PRO A 164 -6.24 3.51 -7.10
CA PRO A 164 -5.99 4.32 -8.29
C PRO A 164 -6.43 5.78 -8.12
N LEU A 165 -7.48 6.04 -7.34
CA LEU A 165 -7.95 7.40 -7.08
C LEU A 165 -6.94 8.22 -6.26
N PHE A 166 -6.28 7.59 -5.29
CA PHE A 166 -5.24 8.24 -4.49
C PHE A 166 -4.04 8.63 -5.37
N ILE A 167 -3.70 7.79 -6.34
CA ILE A 167 -2.56 8.03 -7.25
C ILE A 167 -2.88 9.12 -8.27
N LEU A 168 -4.08 9.10 -8.86
CA LEU A 168 -4.48 10.06 -9.88
C LEU A 168 -4.74 11.47 -9.34
N ARG A 169 -4.96 11.63 -8.02
CA ARG A 169 -5.20 12.94 -7.39
C ARG A 169 -4.06 13.93 -7.57
N HIS A 170 -2.83 13.46 -7.79
CA HIS A 170 -1.65 14.31 -7.99
C HIS A 170 -1.26 14.51 -9.46
N LEU A 171 -1.99 13.90 -10.40
CA LEU A 171 -1.73 14.05 -11.83
C LEU A 171 -2.51 15.24 -12.38
N SER A 172 -1.98 16.45 -12.15
CA SER A 172 -2.38 17.63 -12.93
C SER A 172 -1.76 17.49 -14.33
N LEU A 173 -2.52 16.93 -15.27
CA LEU A 173 -2.20 17.08 -16.69
C LEU A 173 -2.27 18.58 -17.05
N PRO A 174 -1.32 19.11 -17.84
CA PRO A 174 -1.48 20.43 -18.44
C PRO A 174 -2.70 20.50 -19.35
#